data_AF-A0A1Y1RQ28-F1
#
_entry.id   AF-A0A1Y1RQ28-F1
#
_cell.length_a   1.000
_cell.length_b   1.000
_cell.length_c   1.000
_cell.angle_alpha   90.00
_cell.angle_beta   90.00
_cell.angle_gamma   90.00
#
_symmetry.space_group_name_H-M   'P 1'
#
loop_
_entity.id
_entity.type
_entity.pdbx_description
1 polymer ?
#
loop_
_entity_poly.entity_id
_entity_poly.type
_entity_poly.pdbx_seq_one_letter_code
_entity_poly.pdbx_strand_id
1 'polypeptide(L)' 'MPKKFNQAAQDRTVRLIEDRILAEGLTIQAACKHVAPKLGVSWHTARQ' A
#
# COMPACT_ATOMS: atom_id res chain seq x y z
N MET A 1 2.90 -23.25 6.99
CA MET A 1 1.69 -22.55 6.50
C MET A 1 2.14 -21.22 5.90
N PRO A 2 1.88 -20.89 4.63
CA PRO A 2 2.24 -19.58 4.13
C PRO A 2 1.39 -18.58 4.91
N LYS A 3 2.04 -17.68 5.66
CA LYS A 3 1.37 -16.56 6.32
C LYS A 3 0.79 -15.71 5.19
N LYS A 4 -0.46 -15.98 4.82
CA LYS A 4 -1.23 -15.09 3.94
C LYS A 4 -1.08 -13.71 4.54
N PHE A 5 -0.57 -12.78 3.75
CA PHE A 5 -0.58 -11.38 4.12
C PHE A 5 -1.99 -11.08 4.60
N ASN A 6 -2.15 -10.65 5.85
CA ASN A 6 -3.46 -10.59 6.48
C ASN A 6 -4.35 -9.73 5.58
N GLN A 7 -5.47 -10.27 5.07
CA GLN A 7 -6.32 -9.56 4.10
C GLN A 7 -6.68 -8.16 4.63
N ALA A 8 -6.94 -8.06 5.93
CA ALA A 8 -7.17 -6.80 6.62
C ALA A 8 -5.99 -5.82 6.58
N ALA A 9 -4.75 -6.30 6.55
CA ALA A 9 -3.56 -5.46 6.34
C ALA A 9 -3.44 -5.00 4.88
N GLN A 10 -3.82 -5.86 3.93
CA GLN A 10 -3.86 -5.50 2.51
C GLN A 10 -4.93 -4.45 2.24
N ASP A 11 -6.15 -4.64 2.75
CA ASP A 11 -7.27 -3.67 2.61
C ASP A 11 -6.92 -2.30 3.21
N ARG A 12 -6.23 -2.30 4.37
CA ARG A 12 -5.72 -1.06 4.98
C ARG A 12 -4.65 -0.39 4.12
N THR A 13 -3.80 -1.18 3.46
CA THR A 13 -2.75 -0.67 2.57
C THR A 13 -3.36 0.01 1.34
N VAL A 14 -4.34 -0.65 0.71
CA VAL A 14 -5.07 -0.11 -0.45
C VAL A 14 -5.73 1.21 -0.09
N ARG A 15 -6.47 1.23 1.02
CA ARG A 15 -7.16 2.45 1.47
C ARG A 15 -6.21 3.61 1.76
N LEU A 16 -5.03 3.35 2.35
CA LEU A 16 -4.03 4.37 2.60
C LEU A 16 -3.40 4.92 1.30
N ILE A 17 -3.23 4.07 0.29
CA ILE A 17 -2.73 4.47 -1.03
C ILE A 17 -3.76 5.38 -1.71
N GLU A 18 -5.03 4.97 -1.72
CA GLU A 18 -6.14 5.75 -2.28
C GLU A 18 -6.29 7.12 -1.60
N ASP A 19 -6.23 7.16 -0.26
CA ASP A 19 -6.30 8.41 0.50
C ASP A 19 -5.15 9.35 0.12
N ARG A 20 -3.95 8.81 -0.10
CA ARG A 20 -2.78 9.60 -0.54
C ARG A 20 -2.91 10.11 -1.96
N ILE A 21 -3.46 9.30 -2.86
CA ILE A 21 -3.73 9.71 -4.25
C ILE A 21 -4.73 10.86 -4.25
N LEU A 22 -5.80 10.76 -3.47
CA LEU A 22 -6.85 11.78 -3.38
C LEU A 22 -6.34 13.06 -2.68
N ALA A 23 -5.58 12.93 -1.59
CA ALA A 23 -5.13 14.08 -0.81
C ALA A 23 -3.94 14.83 -1.45
N GLU A 24 -2.98 14.10 -2.04
CA GLU A 24 -1.73 14.65 -2.54
C GLU A 24 -1.66 14.68 -4.08
N GLY A 25 -2.71 14.22 -4.78
CA GLY A 25 -2.75 14.17 -6.25
C GLY A 25 -1.70 13.23 -6.84
N LEU A 26 -1.22 12.26 -6.05
CA LEU A 26 -0.12 11.39 -6.43
C LEU A 26 -0.57 10.32 -7.43
N THR A 27 0.36 9.86 -8.26
CA THR A 27 0.15 8.64 -9.03
C THR A 27 0.13 7.42 -8.10
N ILE A 28 -0.53 6.33 -8.52
CA ILE A 28 -0.53 5.05 -7.77
C ILE A 28 0.89 4.62 -7.41
N GLN A 29 1.84 4.74 -8.34
CA GLN A 29 3.22 4.34 -8.10
C GLN A 29 3.90 5.21 -7.04
N ALA A 30 3.68 6.53 -7.06
CA ALA A 30 4.22 7.43 -6.05
C ALA A 30 3.60 7.13 -4.68
N ALA A 31 2.29 6.96 -4.61
CA ALA A 31 1.59 6.59 -3.38
C ALA A 31 2.07 5.25 -2.81
N CYS A 32 2.23 4.20 -3.63
CA CYS A 32 2.80 2.92 -3.19
C CYS A 32 4.22 3.06 -2.65
N LYS A 33 5.08 3.87 -3.29
CA LYS A 33 6.46 4.11 -2.83
C LYS A 33 6.51 4.85 -1.49
N HIS A 34 5.53 5.73 -1.21
CA HIS A 34 5.41 6.41 0.07
C HIS A 34 4.85 5.54 1.20
N VAL A 35 3.90 4.66 0.88
CA VAL A 35 3.18 3.83 1.86
C VAL A 35 3.94 2.56 2.20
N ALA A 36 4.57 1.89 1.22
CA ALA A 36 5.20 0.59 1.42
C ALA A 36 6.31 0.57 2.50
N PRO A 37 7.22 1.56 2.58
CA PRO A 37 8.22 1.61 3.65
C PRO A 37 7.59 1.73 5.05
N LYS A 38 6.47 2.45 5.19
CA LYS A 38 5.76 2.62 6.47
C LYS A 38 5.11 1.34 6.97
N LEU A 39 4.86 0.40 6.06
CA LEU A 39 4.22 -0.88 6.35
C LEU A 39 5.22 -2.06 6.38
N GLY A 40 6.51 -1.78 6.23
CA GLY A 40 7.56 -2.81 6.21
C GLY A 40 7.45 -3.77 5.03
N VAL A 41 6.80 -3.34 3.94
CA VAL A 41 6.62 -4.14 2.72
C VAL A 41 7.32 -3.50 1.54
N SER A 42 7.62 -4.32 0.52
CA SER A 42 8.08 -3.78 -0.75
C SER A 42 6.92 -3.08 -1.47
N TRP A 43 7.20 -2.00 -2.19
CA TRP A 43 6.19 -1.33 -3.02
C TRP A 43 5.63 -2.25 -4.11
N HIS A 44 6.39 -3.27 -4.49
CA HIS A 44 5.97 -4.31 -5.43
C HIS A 44 4.92 -5.25 -4.82
N THR A 45 5.00 -5.49 -3.50
CA THR A 45 3.98 -6.23 -2.73
C THR A 45 2.74 -5.39 -2.50
N ALA A 46 2.90 -4.08 -2.29
CA ALA A 46 1.77 -3.16 -2.12
C ALA A 46 1.01 -2.86 -3.44
N ARG A 47 1.62 -3.17 -4.59
CA ARG A 47 1.01 -3.03 -5.92
C ARG A 47 0.29 -4.30 -6.40
N GLN A 48 0.66 -5.47 -5.89
CA GLN A 48 0.02 -6.74 -6.24
C GLN A 48 -1.34 -6.88 -5.56
#